data_AF-A0AAD4C3L8-F1
#
_entry.id   AF-A0AAD4C3L8-F1
#
_cell.length_a   1.000
_cell.length_b   1.000
_cell.length_c   1.000
_cell.angle_alpha   90.00
_cell.angle_beta   90.00
_cell.angle_gamma   90.00
#
_symmetry.space_group_name_H-M   'P 1'
#
loop_
_entity.id
_entity.type
_entity.pdbx_description
1 polymer ?
#
loop_
_entity_poly.entity_id
_entity_poly.type
_entity_poly.pdbx_seq_one_letter_code
_entity_poly.pdbx_strand_id
1 'polypeptide(L)'
;MGYRHQITLTIPAQVSCLSFIESCQLLVGSGKAACPRRHPLNVGHKDDGSVRLYGLDTYKVLKAIRGLGPISSVAFQSQSPATQLWVAAGRQVSIRSSLCAHSSQGSCVFLKVLRFSLGTDKLVLTSSDAVQILDIGVDDDDIVGEVRLST
;
A
#
# COMPACT_ATOMS: atom_id res chain seq x y z
N MET A 1 -21.18 -15.64 27.99
CA MET A 1 -20.45 -16.53 27.06
C MET A 1 -20.33 -15.80 25.73
N GLY A 2 -19.13 -15.38 25.35
CA GLY A 2 -18.91 -14.62 24.11
C GLY A 2 -18.67 -15.56 22.93
N TYR A 3 -19.53 -15.51 21.92
CA TYR A 3 -19.28 -16.18 20.64
C TYR A 3 -18.16 -15.44 19.92
N ARG A 4 -17.04 -16.13 19.67
CA ARG A 4 -15.95 -15.62 18.84
C ARG A 4 -16.17 -16.11 17.41
N HIS A 5 -16.60 -15.22 16.53
CA HIS A 5 -16.64 -15.50 15.10
C HIS A 5 -15.23 -15.32 14.51
N GLN A 6 -14.72 -16.37 13.87
CA GLN A 6 -13.45 -16.35 13.14
C GLN A 6 -13.74 -16.55 11.66
N ILE A 7 -13.30 -15.62 10.82
CA ILE A 7 -13.39 -15.71 9.37
C ILE A 7 -11.97 -15.66 8.80
N THR A 8 -11.71 -16.48 7.79
CA THR A 8 -10.43 -16.51 7.07
C THR A 8 -10.64 -15.99 5.66
N LEU A 9 -9.98 -14.87 5.32
CA LEU A 9 -9.98 -14.32 3.96
C LEU A 9 -8.76 -14.82 3.18
N THR A 10 -8.96 -15.32 1.96
CA THR A 10 -7.86 -15.70 1.07
C THR A 10 -7.32 -14.45 0.37
N ILE A 11 -6.11 -14.03 0.75
CA ILE A 11 -5.44 -12.86 0.17
C ILE A 11 -4.24 -13.37 -0.64
N PRO A 12 -4.09 -12.97 -1.92
CA PRO A 12 -3.15 -13.61 -2.83
C PRO A 12 -1.68 -13.24 -2.61
N ALA A 13 -1.41 -12.30 -1.70
CA ALA A 13 -0.05 -11.90 -1.34
C ALA A 13 0.01 -11.58 0.16
N GLN A 14 1.23 -11.37 0.67
CA GLN A 14 1.45 -11.04 2.08
C GLN A 14 0.71 -9.74 2.44
N VAL A 15 -0.06 -9.79 3.52
CA VAL A 15 -0.72 -8.61 4.09
C VAL A 15 0.32 -7.77 4.80
N SER A 16 0.40 -6.49 4.46
CA SER A 16 1.32 -5.54 5.09
C SER A 16 0.59 -4.57 6.03
N CYS A 17 -0.67 -4.23 5.75
CA CYS A 17 -1.46 -3.37 6.60
C CYS A 17 -2.96 -3.66 6.47
N LEU A 18 -3.72 -3.32 7.52
CA LEU A 18 -5.17 -3.46 7.59
C LEU A 18 -5.77 -2.17 8.17
N SER A 19 -6.96 -1.78 7.71
CA SER A 19 -7.70 -0.64 8.28
C SER A 19 -9.20 -0.82 8.13
N PHE A 20 -9.99 -0.31 9.08
CA PHE A 20 -11.44 -0.29 8.99
C PHE A 20 -11.91 1.06 8.45
N ILE A 21 -12.92 1.03 7.58
CA ILE A 21 -13.52 2.22 6.98
C ILE A 21 -14.83 2.58 7.68
N GLU A 22 -15.71 1.59 7.79
CA GLU A 22 -17.09 1.68 8.28
C GLU A 22 -17.43 0.38 9.02
N SER A 23 -18.63 0.29 9.59
CA SER A 23 -19.11 -0.83 10.42
C SER A 23 -18.91 -2.21 9.79
N CYS A 24 -18.91 -2.30 8.46
CA CYS A 24 -18.90 -3.57 7.72
C CYS A 24 -17.86 -3.60 6.60
N GLN A 25 -16.79 -2.80 6.68
CA GLN A 25 -15.79 -2.74 5.61
C GLN A 25 -14.36 -2.80 6.12
N LEU A 26 -13.54 -3.63 5.46
CA LEU A 26 -12.13 -3.85 5.78
C LEU A 26 -11.25 -3.53 4.57
N LEU A 27 -10.28 -2.65 4.76
CA LEU A 27 -9.17 -2.44 3.85
C LEU A 27 -8.03 -3.39 4.17
N VAL A 28 -7.49 -3.98 3.11
CA VAL A 28 -6.34 -4.86 3.15
C VAL A 28 -5.30 -4.32 2.19
N GLY A 29 -4.21 -3.79 2.72
CA GLY A 29 -3.00 -3.51 1.96
C GLY A 29 -2.11 -4.74 1.90
N SER A 30 -1.65 -5.07 0.70
CA SER A 30 -0.84 -6.24 0.44
C SER A 30 0.26 -5.91 -0.56
N GLY A 31 1.44 -6.45 -0.32
CA GLY A 31 2.59 -6.28 -1.18
C GLY A 31 3.84 -6.75 -0.47
N LYS A 32 4.76 -7.35 -1.21
CA LYS A 32 6.02 -7.80 -0.64
C LYS A 32 6.99 -6.63 -0.62
N ALA A 33 7.42 -6.22 0.58
CA ALA A 33 8.57 -5.34 0.69
C ALA A 33 9.77 -6.04 0.03
N ALA A 34 10.45 -5.35 -0.89
CA ALA A 34 11.68 -5.88 -1.47
C ALA A 34 12.71 -6.00 -0.34
N CYS A 35 12.91 -7.21 0.17
CA CYS A 35 13.81 -7.46 1.27
C CYS A 35 15.25 -7.10 0.81
N PRO A 36 15.97 -6.18 1.48
CA PRO A 36 17.29 -5.74 1.01
C PRO A 36 18.41 -6.73 1.34
N ARG A 37 18.10 -7.95 1.80
CA ARG A 37 19.13 -8.92 2.24
C ARG A 37 19.22 -10.13 1.31
N ARG A 38 20.31 -10.11 0.52
CA ARG A 38 21.10 -11.26 0.02
C ARG A 38 20.28 -12.46 -0.45
N HIS A 39 19.73 -12.40 -1.67
CA HIS A 39 19.77 -13.52 -2.62
C HIS A 39 19.30 -13.04 -4.01
N PRO A 40 20.16 -13.03 -5.05
CA PRO A 40 19.83 -12.52 -6.37
C PRO A 40 19.09 -13.54 -7.25
N LEU A 41 18.25 -14.40 -6.66
CA LEU A 41 17.68 -15.54 -7.39
C LEU A 41 16.18 -15.72 -7.10
N ASN A 42 15.39 -14.68 -7.32
CA ASN A 42 13.93 -14.79 -7.49
C ASN A 42 13.45 -13.71 -8.47
N VAL A 43 13.92 -13.80 -9.71
CA VAL A 43 13.27 -13.17 -10.86
C VAL A 43 12.00 -13.99 -11.12
N GLY A 44 10.86 -13.57 -10.61
CA GLY A 44 9.64 -14.38 -10.81
C GLY A 44 8.31 -13.76 -10.46
N HIS A 45 8.20 -12.89 -9.46
CA HIS A 45 6.96 -12.17 -9.21
C HIS A 45 7.24 -10.72 -8.85
N LYS A 46 6.98 -9.85 -9.82
CA LYS A 46 6.80 -8.41 -9.60
C LYS A 46 5.49 -8.29 -8.82
N ASP A 47 5.54 -8.49 -7.51
CA ASP A 47 4.40 -8.25 -6.64
C ASP A 47 3.99 -6.79 -6.84
N ASP A 48 2.88 -6.60 -7.53
CA ASP A 48 2.43 -5.31 -8.05
C ASP A 48 1.78 -4.47 -6.96
N GLY A 49 1.58 -5.03 -5.77
CA GLY A 49 1.00 -4.34 -4.64
C GLY A 49 -0.47 -4.02 -4.84
N SER A 50 -1.30 -4.30 -3.85
CA SER A 50 -2.72 -3.99 -3.95
C SER A 50 -3.32 -3.57 -2.63
N VAL A 51 -4.33 -2.71 -2.75
CA VAL A 51 -5.27 -2.42 -1.66
C VAL A 51 -6.62 -2.97 -2.05
N ARG A 52 -7.25 -3.73 -1.17
CA ARG A 52 -8.57 -4.34 -1.40
C ARG A 52 -9.54 -3.92 -0.32
N LEU A 53 -10.72 -3.49 -0.74
CA LEU A 53 -11.85 -3.22 0.12
C LEU A 53 -12.74 -4.46 0.16
N TYR A 54 -12.92 -5.04 1.33
CA TYR A 54 -13.81 -6.18 1.56
C TYR A 54 -15.08 -5.73 2.26
N GLY A 55 -16.23 -6.23 1.80
CA GLY A 55 -17.47 -6.19 2.55
C GLY A 55 -17.48 -7.32 3.57
N LEU A 56 -17.67 -7.01 4.85
CA LEU A 56 -17.66 -7.98 5.95
C LEU A 56 -18.99 -8.74 6.08
N ASP A 57 -20.03 -8.29 5.40
CA ASP A 57 -21.32 -8.95 5.25
C ASP A 57 -21.25 -10.13 4.26
N THR A 58 -20.52 -9.92 3.16
CA THR A 58 -20.43 -10.85 2.02
C THR A 58 -19.09 -11.56 1.94
N TYR A 59 -18.07 -11.06 2.64
CA TYR A 59 -16.66 -11.46 2.56
C TYR A 59 -16.07 -11.35 1.16
N LYS A 60 -16.66 -10.52 0.30
CA LYS A 60 -16.24 -10.29 -1.08
C LYS A 60 -15.46 -9.00 -1.21
N VAL A 61 -14.58 -8.96 -2.21
CA VAL A 61 -13.89 -7.73 -2.62
C VAL A 61 -14.92 -6.83 -3.30
N LEU A 62 -15.15 -5.66 -2.72
CA LEU A 62 -16.01 -4.61 -3.26
C LEU A 62 -15.23 -3.73 -4.26
N LYS A 63 -13.97 -3.43 -3.95
CA LYS A 63 -13.11 -2.59 -4.78
C LYS A 63 -11.63 -2.96 -4.60
N ALA A 64 -10.83 -2.79 -5.65
CA ALA A 64 -9.40 -3.08 -5.61
C ALA A 64 -8.59 -1.96 -6.26
N ILE A 65 -7.40 -1.70 -5.72
CA ILE A 65 -6.37 -0.85 -6.32
C ILE A 65 -5.15 -1.73 -6.56
N ARG A 66 -4.60 -1.71 -7.78
CA ARG A 66 -3.51 -2.60 -8.21
C ARG A 66 -2.34 -1.80 -8.78
N GLY A 67 -1.18 -2.44 -8.90
CA GLY A 67 -0.01 -1.84 -9.51
C GLY A 67 0.60 -0.69 -8.71
N LEU A 68 0.41 -0.68 -7.39
CA LEU A 68 0.94 0.36 -6.50
C LEU A 68 2.37 0.09 -6.02
N GLY A 69 2.86 -1.14 -6.14
CA GLY A 69 4.06 -1.62 -5.48
C GLY A 69 3.85 -1.89 -3.98
N PRO A 70 4.91 -2.17 -3.21
CA PRO A 70 4.79 -2.51 -1.80
C PRO A 70 3.98 -1.45 -1.02
N ILE A 71 2.96 -1.89 -0.28
CA ILE A 71 2.10 -1.02 0.52
C ILE A 71 2.63 -1.00 1.95
N SER A 72 2.88 0.19 2.50
CA SER A 72 3.29 0.34 3.90
C SER A 72 2.15 0.76 4.82
N SER A 73 1.22 1.59 4.32
CA SER A 73 0.13 2.13 5.13
C SER A 73 -1.08 2.53 4.28
N VAL A 74 -2.25 2.46 4.88
CA VAL A 74 -3.51 2.95 4.30
C VAL A 74 -4.26 3.78 5.34
N ALA A 75 -4.81 4.91 4.93
CA ALA A 75 -5.60 5.79 5.78
C ALA A 75 -6.89 6.19 5.07
N PHE A 76 -7.99 6.20 5.82
CA PHE A 76 -9.31 6.44 5.29
C PHE A 76 -9.86 7.77 5.80
N GLN A 77 -10.52 8.51 4.91
CA GLN A 77 -11.26 9.72 5.26
C GLN A 77 -12.67 9.67 4.70
N SER A 78 -13.66 9.67 5.59
CA SER A 78 -15.03 9.96 5.21
C SER A 78 -15.23 11.48 5.22
N GLN A 79 -15.31 12.11 4.05
CA GLN A 79 -15.83 13.46 3.90
C GLN A 79 -17.02 13.39 2.96
N SER A 80 -18.21 13.77 3.43
CA SER A 80 -19.35 13.92 2.52
C SER A 80 -19.05 15.05 1.51
N PRO A 81 -19.21 14.85 0.20
CA PRO A 81 -19.90 13.73 -0.46
C PRO A 81 -18.99 12.59 -0.96
N ALA A 82 -17.66 12.69 -0.80
CA ALA A 82 -16.70 11.78 -1.42
C ALA A 82 -15.75 11.12 -0.41
N THR A 83 -15.85 9.80 -0.36
CA THR A 83 -14.97 8.94 0.42
C THR A 83 -13.56 8.89 -0.15
N GLN A 84 -12.55 9.30 0.64
CA GLN A 84 -11.16 9.35 0.21
C GLN A 84 -10.31 8.27 0.87
N LEU A 85 -9.44 7.64 0.08
CA LEU A 85 -8.46 6.66 0.54
C LEU A 85 -7.06 7.14 0.23
N TRP A 86 -6.21 7.19 1.25
CA TRP A 86 -4.80 7.50 1.14
C TRP A 86 -3.99 6.22 1.27
N VAL A 87 -3.04 6.03 0.37
CA VAL A 87 -2.19 4.83 0.32
C VAL A 87 -0.74 5.26 0.25
N ALA A 88 0.05 4.85 1.23
CA ALA A 88 1.50 4.92 1.15
C ALA A 88 2.03 3.66 0.46
N ALA A 89 2.64 3.84 -0.70
CA ALA A 89 3.18 2.77 -1.51
C ALA A 89 4.51 3.19 -2.14
N GLY A 90 5.43 2.24 -2.32
CA GLY A 90 6.73 2.55 -2.90
C GLY A 90 7.76 1.47 -2.66
N ARG A 91 8.93 1.64 -3.26
CA ARG A 91 10.01 0.65 -3.24
C ARG A 91 11.19 1.19 -2.45
N GLN A 92 11.51 0.54 -1.34
CA GLN A 92 12.84 0.67 -0.75
C GLN A 92 13.80 -0.12 -1.65
N VAL A 93 14.64 0.58 -2.42
CA VAL A 93 15.71 -0.04 -3.20
C VAL A 93 17.02 0.24 -2.47
N SER A 94 17.44 -0.68 -1.61
CA SER A 94 18.79 -0.62 -1.04
C SER A 94 19.78 -1.16 -2.07
N ILE A 95 20.57 -0.30 -2.70
CA ILE A 95 21.71 -0.73 -3.51
C ILE A 95 22.97 -0.58 -2.65
N ARG A 96 23.67 -1.69 -2.40
CA ARG A 96 25.04 -1.63 -1.89
C ARG A 96 25.99 -1.40 -3.05
N SER A 97 26.57 -0.21 -3.13
CA SER A 97 27.81 -0.01 -3.87
C SER A 97 28.95 -0.68 -3.12
N SER A 98 29.76 -1.46 -3.83
CA SER A 98 31.02 -1.97 -3.29
C SER A 98 32.25 -1.29 -3.88
N LEU A 99 32.12 -0.24 -4.70
CA LEU A 99 33.24 0.28 -5.52
C LEU A 99 33.10 1.77 -5.90
N CYS A 100 32.78 2.67 -4.95
CA CYS A 100 32.94 4.12 -5.22
C CYS A 100 33.48 4.84 -3.99
N ALA A 101 34.82 4.87 -3.85
CA ALA A 101 35.49 5.90 -3.10
C ALA A 101 35.49 7.17 -3.98
N HIS A 102 34.98 8.29 -3.45
CA HIS A 102 34.87 9.61 -4.10
C HIS A 102 33.73 9.77 -5.15
N SER A 103 32.89 10.77 -4.86
CA SER A 103 31.81 11.37 -5.68
C SER A 103 30.45 10.63 -5.77
N SER A 104 29.46 11.25 -5.11
CA SER A 104 28.00 11.19 -5.31
C SER A 104 27.37 9.84 -5.61
N GLN A 105 26.98 9.16 -4.53
CA GLN A 105 26.24 7.89 -4.57
C GLN A 105 24.96 8.07 -3.77
N GLY A 106 23.90 8.57 -4.43
CA GLY A 106 22.58 8.74 -3.82
C GLY A 106 21.71 7.54 -4.13
N SER A 107 21.30 6.81 -3.10
CA SER A 107 20.27 5.79 -3.17
C SER A 107 18.91 6.49 -3.07
N CYS A 108 18.09 6.45 -4.13
CA CYS A 108 16.78 7.09 -4.12
C CYS A 108 15.69 6.08 -3.75
N VAL A 109 15.09 6.27 -2.58
CA VAL A 109 13.82 5.63 -2.23
C VAL A 109 12.71 6.57 -2.68
N PHE A 110 11.83 6.09 -3.55
CA PHE A 110 10.62 6.84 -3.91
C PHE A 110 9.45 6.23 -3.15
N LEU A 111 9.06 6.87 -2.04
CA LEU A 111 7.76 6.61 -1.44
C LEU A 111 6.75 7.55 -2.09
N LYS A 112 5.55 7.04 -2.34
CA LYS A 112 4.44 7.80 -2.87
C LYS A 112 3.27 7.68 -1.92
N VAL A 113 2.65 8.80 -1.62
CA VAL A 113 1.33 8.83 -1.00
C VAL A 113 0.32 9.16 -2.09
N LEU A 114 -0.53 8.19 -2.39
CA LEU A 114 -1.56 8.29 -3.41
C LEU A 114 -2.92 8.47 -2.76
N ARG A 115 -3.72 9.41 -3.28
CA ARG A 115 -5.09 9.65 -2.85
C ARG A 115 -6.07 9.18 -3.91
N PHE A 116 -7.04 8.37 -3.52
CA PHE A 116 -8.09 7.83 -4.38
C PHE A 116 -9.47 8.28 -3.92
N SER A 117 -10.35 8.54 -4.88
CA SER A 117 -11.79 8.66 -4.62
C SER A 117 -12.45 7.29 -4.73
N LEU A 118 -13.04 6.82 -3.63
CA LEU A 118 -13.72 5.52 -3.61
C LEU A 118 -15.16 5.59 -4.13
N GLY A 119 -15.74 6.80 -4.23
CA GLY A 119 -17.12 7.01 -4.71
C GLY A 119 -17.34 6.79 -6.20
N THR A 120 -16.30 6.43 -6.97
CA THR A 120 -16.43 6.09 -8.39
C THR A 120 -17.10 4.72 -8.59
N ASP A 121 -17.75 4.53 -9.72
CA ASP A 121 -18.31 3.23 -10.15
C ASP A 121 -17.21 2.22 -10.56
N LYS A 122 -16.00 2.69 -10.87
CA LYS A 122 -14.86 1.86 -11.23
C LYS A 122 -14.42 0.95 -10.08
N LEU A 123 -14.55 -0.37 -10.29
CA LEU A 123 -14.22 -1.40 -9.29
C LEU A 123 -12.72 -1.70 -9.15
N VAL A 124 -11.94 -1.45 -10.21
CA VAL A 124 -10.50 -1.68 -10.22
C VAL A 124 -9.77 -0.39 -10.58
N LEU A 125 -9.05 0.15 -9.62
CA LEU A 125 -8.23 1.34 -9.74
C LEU A 125 -6.75 0.95 -9.93
N THR A 126 -5.99 1.88 -10.49
CA THR A 126 -4.54 1.81 -10.69
C THR A 126 -3.91 3.11 -10.22
N SER A 127 -2.58 3.19 -10.16
CA SER A 127 -1.88 4.45 -9.83
C SER A 127 -2.30 5.64 -10.70
N SER A 128 -2.69 5.41 -11.97
CA SER A 128 -3.19 6.46 -12.87
C SER A 128 -4.56 7.03 -12.47
N ASP A 129 -5.31 6.34 -11.61
CA ASP A 129 -6.60 6.81 -11.10
C ASP A 129 -6.46 7.63 -9.80
N ALA A 130 -5.23 7.86 -9.33
CA ALA A 130 -5.00 8.68 -8.15
C ALA A 130 -5.36 10.15 -8.44
N VAL A 131 -6.17 10.73 -7.56
CA VAL A 131 -6.55 12.15 -7.59
C VAL A 131 -5.38 13.03 -7.17
N GLN A 132 -4.50 12.51 -6.33
CA GLN A 132 -3.30 13.19 -5.90
C GLN A 132 -2.18 12.17 -5.70
N ILE A 133 -0.98 12.54 -6.09
CA ILE A 133 0.25 11.78 -5.84
C ILE A 133 1.23 12.73 -5.19
N LEU A 134 1.70 12.37 -4.01
CA LEU A 134 2.75 13.08 -3.29
C LEU A 134 3.97 12.16 -3.21
N ASP A 135 5.07 12.57 -3.81
CA ASP A 135 6.34 11.89 -3.62
C ASP A 135 6.89 12.28 -2.24
N ILE A 136 7.09 11.29 -1.38
CA ILE A 136 7.66 11.44 -0.04
C ILE A 136 9.00 10.74 -0.02
N GLY A 137 9.99 11.44 0.49
CA GLY A 137 11.35 10.97 0.61
C GLY A 137 12.15 11.10 -0.67
N VAL A 138 13.39 11.56 -0.51
CA VAL A 138 14.36 11.74 -1.61
C VAL A 138 15.56 10.83 -1.39
N ASP A 139 15.81 10.44 -0.14
CA ASP A 139 16.93 9.62 0.28
C ASP A 139 16.49 8.29 0.88
N ASP A 140 17.46 7.44 1.17
CA ASP A 140 17.29 6.08 1.69
C ASP A 140 17.04 5.99 3.20
N ASP A 141 17.06 7.11 3.90
CA ASP A 141 16.76 7.23 5.33
C ASP A 141 15.28 7.58 5.58
N ASP A 142 14.57 8.07 4.56
CA ASP A 142 13.14 8.36 4.59
C ASP A 142 12.27 7.09 4.66
N ILE A 143 12.03 6.58 5.87
CA ILE A 143 11.06 5.50 6.13
C ILE A 143 9.71 6.05 6.59
N VAL A 144 8.70 6.03 5.72
CA VAL A 144 7.31 6.33 6.14
C VAL A 144 6.73 5.13 6.87
N GLY A 145 6.76 5.19 8.20
CA GLY A 145 6.17 4.17 9.06
C GLY A 145 4.63 4.25 9.14
N GLU A 146 4.05 5.44 9.01
CA GLU A 146 2.61 5.64 9.20
C GLU A 146 2.09 6.88 8.46
N VAL A 147 0.90 6.78 7.87
CA VAL A 147 0.15 7.93 7.37
C VAL A 147 -1.05 8.15 8.30
N ARG A 148 -1.16 9.36 8.86
CA ARG A 148 -2.30 9.80 9.67
C ARG A 148 -2.95 11.02 9.04
N LEU A 149 -4.26 11.08 9.14
CA LEU A 149 -5.04 12.27 8.78
C LEU A 149 -5.44 12.97 10.08
N SER A 150 -5.07 14.24 10.21
CA SER A 150 -5.57 15.11 11.28
C SER A 150 -6.71 15.96 10.74
N THR A 151 -7.86 15.91 11.42
CA THR A 151 -9.00 16.81 11.19
C THR A 151 -8.82 18.12 11.94
#